data_AF-A0A926TF48-F1
#
_entry.id   AF-A0A926TF48-F1
#
_cell.length_a   1.000
_cell.length_b   1.000
_cell.length_c   1.000
_cell.angle_alpha   90.00
_cell.angle_beta   90.00
_cell.angle_gamma   90.00
#
_symmetry.space_group_name_H-M   'P 1'
#
loop_
_entity.id
_entity.type
_entity.pdbx_description
1 polymer ?
#
loop_
_entity_poly.entity_id
_entity_poly.type
_entity_poly.pdbx_seq_one_letter_code
_entity_poly.pdbx_strand_id
1 'polypeptide(L)'
;MTRRDEIRGISAGIFFLLGAHFVAFWVYFGLVFVVTLISQAIPNSVLNSLVTNYLWLFPILFSGVSQLVYVIPIALWLKRRGQSARLKGVIIGA
;
A
#
# COMPACT_ATOMS: atom_id res chain seq x y z
N MET A 1 17.85 -24.99 -4.96
CA MET A 1 17.22 -23.87 -5.70
C MET A 1 18.28 -23.26 -6.59
N THR A 2 18.01 -23.04 -7.88
CA THR A 2 19.02 -22.45 -8.77
C THR A 2 19.08 -20.93 -8.56
N ARG A 3 20.21 -20.31 -8.91
CA ARG A 3 20.35 -18.84 -8.87
C ARG A 3 19.26 -18.13 -9.70
N ARG A 4 18.86 -18.74 -10.81
CA ARG A 4 17.80 -18.22 -11.69
C ARG A 4 16.43 -18.24 -11.00
N ASP A 5 16.12 -19.31 -10.28
CA ASP A 5 14.86 -19.43 -9.53
C ASP A 5 14.82 -18.45 -8.36
N GLU A 6 15.96 -18.19 -7.70
CA GLU A 6 16.06 -17.19 -6.65
C GLU A 6 15.79 -15.77 -7.17
N ILE A 7 16.45 -15.38 -8.26
CA ILE A 7 16.25 -14.07 -8.89
C ILE A 7 14.78 -13.90 -9.30
N ARG A 8 14.19 -14.91 -9.95
CA ARG A 8 12.77 -14.90 -10.32
C ARG A 8 11.86 -14.73 -9.10
N GLY A 9 12.17 -15.43 -8.01
CA GLY A 9 11.43 -15.31 -6.75
C GLY A 9 11.52 -13.91 -6.14
N ILE A 10 12.71 -13.31 -6.12
CA ILE A 10 12.93 -11.94 -5.63
C ILE A 10 12.18 -10.93 -6.50
N SER A 11 12.33 -10.98 -7.82
CA SER A 11 11.61 -10.10 -8.74
C SER A 11 10.09 -10.25 -8.57
N ALA A 12 9.59 -11.47 -8.43
CA ALA A 12 8.17 -11.72 -8.17
C ALA A 12 7.69 -11.17 -6.82
N GLY A 13 8.58 -11.05 -5.82
CA GLY A 13 8.29 -10.39 -4.54
C GLY A 13 8.16 -8.88 -4.70
N ILE A 14 9.08 -8.26 -5.45
CA ILE A 14 9.04 -6.81 -5.74
C ILE A 14 7.75 -6.46 -6.51
N PHE A 15 7.43 -7.17 -7.58
CA PHE A 15 6.19 -6.93 -8.33
C PHE A 15 4.93 -7.21 -7.52
N PHE A 16 4.96 -8.20 -6.64
CA PHE A 16 3.84 -8.48 -5.74
C PHE A 16 3.61 -7.30 -4.77
N LEU A 17 4.68 -6.77 -4.19
CA LEU A 17 4.60 -5.61 -3.33
C LEU A 17 4.12 -4.36 -4.10
N LEU A 18 4.64 -4.10 -5.29
CA LEU A 18 4.19 -2.99 -6.13
C LEU A 18 2.68 -3.09 -6.43
N GLY A 19 2.18 -4.29 -6.69
CA GLY A 19 0.75 -4.55 -6.82
C GLY A 19 -0.02 -4.22 -5.52
N ALA A 20 0.52 -4.58 -4.36
CA ALA A 20 -0.09 -4.23 -3.07
C ALA A 20 -0.12 -2.71 -2.83
N HIS A 21 0.94 -1.97 -3.18
CA HIS A 21 0.93 -0.50 -3.14
C HIS A 21 -0.18 0.07 -4.04
N PHE A 22 -0.30 -0.43 -5.27
CA PHE A 22 -1.31 0.04 -6.21
C PHE A 22 -2.73 -0.17 -5.65
N VAL A 23 -3.02 -1.36 -5.12
CA VAL A 23 -4.31 -1.65 -4.47
C VAL A 23 -4.54 -0.73 -3.26
N ALA A 24 -3.52 -0.55 -2.41
CA ALA A 24 -3.62 0.33 -1.24
C ALA A 24 -3.92 1.79 -1.64
N PHE A 25 -3.26 2.31 -2.68
CA PHE A 25 -3.55 3.64 -3.22
C PHE A 25 -4.97 3.74 -3.76
N TRP A 26 -5.44 2.74 -4.51
CA TRP A 26 -6.81 2.73 -5.04
C TRP A 26 -7.86 2.74 -3.94
N VAL A 27 -7.69 1.91 -2.91
CA VAL A 27 -8.58 1.89 -1.74
C VAL A 27 -8.57 3.25 -1.04
N TYR A 28 -7.38 3.81 -0.84
CA TYR A 28 -7.23 5.10 -0.18
C TYR A 28 -7.91 6.23 -0.96
N PHE A 29 -7.60 6.39 -2.26
CA PHE A 29 -8.19 7.43 -3.09
C PHE A 29 -9.70 7.24 -3.25
N GLY A 30 -10.18 6.00 -3.32
CA GLY A 30 -11.61 5.70 -3.30
C GLY A 30 -12.29 6.19 -2.01
N LEU A 31 -11.66 5.97 -0.85
CA LEU A 31 -12.17 6.46 0.44
C LEU A 31 -12.18 7.99 0.50
N VAL A 32 -11.09 8.65 0.12
CA VAL A 32 -11.03 10.12 0.12
C VAL A 32 -12.05 10.70 -0.85
N PHE A 33 -12.25 10.08 -2.01
CA PHE A 33 -13.29 10.49 -2.96
C PHE A 33 -14.69 10.41 -2.34
N VAL A 34 -15.04 9.29 -1.70
CA VAL A 34 -16.34 9.14 -1.02
C VAL A 34 -16.51 10.18 0.09
N VAL A 35 -15.49 10.39 0.93
CA VAL A 35 -15.51 11.41 1.99
C VAL A 35 -15.69 12.81 1.41
N THR A 36 -15.09 13.09 0.25
CA THR A 36 -15.24 14.37 -0.45
C THR A 36 -16.69 14.58 -0.91
N LEU A 37 -17.31 13.56 -1.51
CA LEU A 37 -18.72 13.63 -1.93
C LEU A 37 -19.66 13.91 -0.76
N ILE A 38 -19.43 13.25 0.38
CA ILE A 38 -20.23 13.49 1.60
C ILE A 38 -19.99 14.89 2.16
N SER A 39 -18.74 15.36 2.17
CA SER A 39 -18.37 16.66 2.75
C SER A 39 -18.91 17.84 1.94
N GLN A 40 -19.05 17.69 0.61
CA GLN A 40 -19.66 18.70 -0.25
C GLN A 40 -21.15 18.90 0.03
N ALA A 41 -21.84 17.89 0.56
CA ALA A 41 -23.24 17.98 0.95
C ALA A 41 -23.46 18.79 2.26
N ILE A 42 -22.38 19.17 2.97
CA ILE A 42 -22.44 19.88 4.26
C ILE A 42 -21.74 21.26 4.13
N PRO A 43 -22.50 22.35 3.95
CA PRO A 43 -21.94 23.70 3.83
C PRO A 43 -21.14 24.13 5.06
N ASN A 44 -19.99 24.77 4.85
CA ASN A 44 -19.12 25.37 5.88
C ASN A 44 -18.54 24.41 6.94
N SER A 45 -18.39 23.13 6.63
CA SER A 45 -17.72 22.21 7.54
C SER A 45 -16.19 22.36 7.45
N VAL A 46 -15.51 22.41 8.60
CA VAL A 46 -14.03 22.28 8.71
C VAL A 46 -13.54 21.01 7.98
N LEU A 47 -14.39 19.99 7.93
CA LEU A 47 -14.22 18.77 7.13
C LEU A 47 -13.93 19.06 5.66
N ASN A 48 -14.66 19.98 5.03
CA ASN A 48 -14.45 20.29 3.61
C ASN A 48 -13.05 20.87 3.35
N SER A 49 -12.57 21.78 4.21
CA SER A 49 -11.20 22.31 4.10
C SER A 49 -10.12 21.27 4.40
N LEU A 50 -10.32 20.37 5.37
CA LEU A 50 -9.33 19.32 5.69
C LEU A 50 -9.24 18.26 4.59
N VAL A 51 -10.39 17.84 4.06
CA VAL A 51 -10.48 16.83 2.99
C VAL A 51 -9.86 17.35 1.71
N THR A 52 -10.19 18.57 1.31
CA THR A 52 -9.72 19.15 0.04
C THR A 52 -8.22 19.46 0.06
N ASN A 53 -7.66 19.87 1.21
CA ASN A 53 -6.27 20.34 1.25
C ASN A 53 -5.24 19.29 1.71
N TYR A 54 -5.62 18.32 2.57
CA TYR A 54 -4.62 17.49 3.26
C TYR A 54 -4.81 15.98 3.09
N LEU A 55 -6.06 15.50 3.01
CA LEU A 55 -6.33 14.06 2.90
C LEU A 55 -5.82 13.47 1.57
N TRP A 56 -5.80 14.22 0.47
CA TRP A 56 -5.26 13.70 -0.80
C TRP A 56 -3.75 13.40 -0.76
N LEU A 57 -2.99 14.09 0.10
CA LEU A 57 -1.53 13.97 0.19
C LEU A 57 -1.06 12.97 1.24
N PHE A 58 -1.92 12.61 2.19
CA PHE A 58 -1.60 11.68 3.28
C PHE A 58 -0.97 10.34 2.82
N PRO A 59 -1.44 9.63 1.77
CA PRO A 59 -0.89 8.32 1.43
C PRO A 59 0.51 8.44 0.81
N ILE A 60 0.84 9.60 0.25
CA ILE A 60 2.18 9.89 -0.29
C ILE A 60 3.12 10.22 0.87
N LEU A 61 2.72 11.14 1.75
CA LEU A 61 3.52 11.62 2.88
C LEU A 61 3.77 10.53 3.94
N PHE A 62 2.80 9.64 4.13
CA PHE A 62 2.86 8.55 5.11
C PHE A 62 3.01 7.18 4.46
N SER A 63 3.43 7.10 3.19
CA SER A 63 3.64 5.84 2.47
C SER A 63 4.53 4.86 3.25
N GLY A 64 5.64 5.34 3.83
CA GLY A 64 6.58 4.51 4.58
C GLY A 64 6.02 3.88 5.87
N VAL A 65 5.07 4.53 6.54
CA VAL A 65 4.43 3.99 7.75
C VAL A 65 3.18 3.22 7.40
N SER A 66 2.36 3.75 6.49
CA SER A 66 1.10 3.12 6.07
C SER A 66 1.33 1.77 5.38
N GLN A 67 2.49 1.58 4.72
CA GLN A 67 2.82 0.29 4.13
C GLN A 67 2.93 -0.85 5.13
N LEU A 68 3.28 -0.58 6.39
CA LEU A 68 3.40 -1.60 7.42
C LEU A 68 2.09 -2.36 7.64
N VAL A 69 0.95 -1.70 7.42
CA VAL A 69 -0.40 -2.27 7.57
C VAL A 69 -0.62 -3.47 6.65
N TYR A 70 -0.01 -3.47 5.45
CA TYR A 70 -0.15 -4.58 4.51
C TYR A 70 1.16 -5.38 4.30
N VAL A 71 2.33 -4.74 4.40
CA VAL A 71 3.63 -5.40 4.23
C VAL A 71 3.87 -6.44 5.32
N ILE A 72 3.57 -6.12 6.59
CA ILE A 72 3.78 -7.07 7.70
C ILE A 72 2.91 -8.34 7.53
N PRO A 73 1.58 -8.23 7.30
CA PRO A 73 0.76 -9.40 7.00
C PRO A 73 1.26 -10.21 5.80
N ILE A 74 1.65 -9.54 4.70
CA ILE A 74 2.21 -10.18 3.51
C ILE A 74 3.49 -10.96 3.86
N ALA A 75 4.41 -10.33 4.58
CA ALA A 75 5.69 -10.93 4.97
C ALA A 75 5.47 -12.16 5.86
N LEU A 76 4.57 -12.07 6.84
CA LEU A 76 4.21 -13.19 7.70
C LEU A 76 3.56 -14.33 6.91
N TRP A 77 2.68 -14.01 5.96
CA TRP A 77 2.05 -15.00 5.09
C TRP A 77 3.06 -15.71 4.18
N LEU A 78 3.98 -14.98 3.56
CA LEU A 78 5.05 -15.55 2.73
C LEU A 78 6.00 -16.42 3.56
N LYS A 79 6.34 -15.99 4.78
CA LYS A 79 7.15 -16.76 5.74
C LYS A 79 6.47 -18.09 6.08
N ARG A 80 5.17 -18.08 6.40
CA ARG A 80 4.39 -19.28 6.71
C ARG A 80 4.32 -20.26 5.53
N ARG A 81 4.37 -19.76 4.29
CA ARG A 81 4.39 -20.58 3.06
C ARG A 81 5.78 -21.01 2.60
N GLY A 82 6.83 -20.69 3.35
CA GLY A 82 8.21 -21.02 2.97
C GLY A 82 8.71 -20.31 1.71
N GLN A 83 8.05 -19.21 1.29
CA GLN A 83 8.41 -18.48 0.07
C GLN A 83 9.56 -17.49 0.32
N SER A 84 10.73 -18.00 0.74
CA SER A 84 11.86 -17.18 1.20
C SER A 84 12.38 -16.21 0.14
N ALA A 85 12.48 -16.62 -1.13
CA ALA A 85 12.93 -15.73 -2.21
C ALA A 85 11.94 -14.56 -2.46
N ARG A 86 10.64 -14.85 -2.41
CA ARG A 86 9.59 -13.83 -2.58
C ARG A 86 9.51 -12.89 -1.38
N LEU A 87 9.71 -13.44 -0.18
CA LEU A 87 9.81 -12.65 1.04
C LEU A 87 11.00 -11.68 0.98
N LYS A 88 12.17 -12.12 0.52
CA LYS A 88 13.32 -11.21 0.28
C LYS A 88 12.94 -10.09 -0.68
N GLY A 89 12.24 -10.41 -1.77
CA GLY A 89 11.77 -9.41 -2.73
C GLY A 89 10.82 -8.37 -2.12
N VAL A 90 9.88 -8.80 -1.26
CA VAL A 90 9.00 -7.87 -0.53
C VAL A 90 9.78 -7.00 0.45
N ILE A 91 10.76 -7.56 1.18
CA ILE A 91 11.57 -6.78 2.14
C ILE A 91 12.46 -5.76 1.43
N ILE A 92 13.03 -6.10 0.27
CA ILE A 92 13.89 -5.19 -0.52
C ILE A 92 13.06 -4.06 -1.15
N GLY A 93 11.83 -4.36 -1.55
CA GLY A 93 10.97 -3.38 -2.23
C GLY A 93 10.14 -2.50 -1.30
N ALA A 94 10.06 -2.82 0.00
CA ALA A 94 9.33 -2.06 1.01
C ALA A 94 10.23 -0.97 1.61
#